data_AF-A0AAU2S8K6-F1
#
_entry.id   AF-A0AAU2S8K6-F1
#
_cell.length_a   1.000
_cell.length_b   1.000
_cell.length_c   1.000
_cell.angle_alpha   90.00
_cell.angle_beta   90.00
_cell.angle_gamma   90.00
#
_symmetry.space_group_name_H-M   'P 1'
#
loop_
_entity.id
_entity.type
_entity.pdbx_description
1 polymer ?
#
loop_
_entity_poly.entity_id
_entity_poly.type
_entity_poly.pdbx_seq_one_letter_code
_entity_poly.pdbx_strand_id
1 'polypeptide(L)'
;MEPMLIRPLGGSEAAGMGLLLDVIEHVSSTELLRGPWFSQSNERRLMDGRANVWFVADDRKSVQRVSLLLCPCSCAEVTTYADGIEVSRVVGRAA
;
A
#
# COMPACT_ATOMS: atom_id res chain seq x y z
N MET A 1 -12.85 15.68 -31.77
CA MET A 1 -13.29 14.78 -30.68
C MET A 1 -12.48 13.51 -30.85
N GLU A 2 -11.40 13.36 -30.10
CA GLU A 2 -10.59 12.14 -30.19
C GLU A 2 -11.41 10.97 -29.61
N PRO A 3 -11.41 9.80 -30.26
CA PRO A 3 -12.12 8.64 -29.75
C PRO A 3 -11.52 8.21 -28.41
N MET A 4 -12.37 8.11 -27.38
CA MET A 4 -11.98 7.61 -26.06
C MET A 4 -11.73 6.11 -26.18
N LEU A 5 -10.45 5.72 -26.27
CA LEU A 5 -10.02 4.32 -26.30
C LEU A 5 -10.07 3.73 -24.89
N ILE A 6 -11.03 2.83 -24.66
CA ILE A 6 -11.12 2.04 -23.43
C ILE A 6 -10.18 0.83 -23.58
N ARG A 7 -9.11 0.77 -22.77
CA ARG A 7 -8.22 -0.41 -22.68
C ARG A 7 -8.69 -1.30 -21.51
N PRO A 8 -8.97 -2.59 -21.72
CA PRO A 8 -9.23 -3.51 -20.62
C PRO A 8 -7.97 -3.70 -19.76
N LEU A 9 -8.14 -3.81 -18.45
CA LEU A 9 -7.06 -4.15 -17.52
C LEU A 9 -6.81 -5.66 -17.56
N GLY A 10 -5.53 -6.05 -17.58
CA GLY A 10 -5.16 -7.45 -17.33
C GLY A 10 -5.50 -7.85 -15.89
N GLY A 11 -5.62 -9.16 -15.62
CA GLY A 11 -6.01 -9.66 -14.28
C GLY A 11 -5.11 -9.16 -13.16
N SER A 12 -3.78 -9.12 -13.38
CA SER A 12 -2.82 -8.59 -12.39
C SER A 12 -2.95 -7.08 -12.18
N GLU A 13 -3.19 -6.31 -13.25
CA GLU A 13 -3.43 -4.86 -13.16
C GLU A 13 -4.72 -4.57 -12.38
N ALA A 14 -5.78 -5.32 -12.65
CA ALA A 14 -7.06 -5.20 -11.95
C ALA A 14 -6.93 -5.56 -10.47
N ALA A 15 -6.21 -6.64 -10.13
CA ALA A 15 -5.95 -7.03 -8.76
C ALA A 15 -5.13 -5.96 -8.00
N GLY A 16 -4.06 -5.44 -8.62
CA GLY A 16 -3.26 -4.37 -8.06
C GLY A 16 -4.05 -3.09 -7.84
N MET A 17 -4.92 -2.72 -8.79
CA MET A 17 -5.82 -1.58 -8.65
C MET A 17 -6.79 -1.76 -7.47
N GLY A 18 -7.35 -2.95 -7.29
CA GLY A 18 -8.23 -3.25 -6.15
C GLY A 18 -7.56 -3.03 -4.81
N LEU A 19 -6.32 -3.52 -4.66
CA LEU A 19 -5.53 -3.30 -3.44
C LEU A 19 -5.23 -1.81 -3.22
N LEU A 20 -4.99 -1.05 -4.29
CA LEU A 20 -4.67 0.37 -4.17
C LEU A 20 -5.88 1.17 -3.68
N LEU A 21 -7.07 0.81 -4.16
CA LEU A 21 -8.32 1.40 -3.69
C LEU A 21 -8.55 1.09 -2.20
N ASP A 22 -8.31 -0.15 -1.77
CA ASP A 22 -8.40 -0.53 -0.36
C ASP A 22 -7.44 0.33 0.51
N VAL A 23 -6.22 0.62 0.03
CA VAL A 23 -5.27 1.51 0.73
C VAL A 23 -5.78 2.95 0.80
N ILE A 24 -6.29 3.49 -0.31
CA ILE A 24 -6.79 4.88 -0.37
C ILE A 24 -7.99 5.07 0.56
N GLU A 25 -8.85 4.06 0.71
CA GLU A 25 -10.00 4.10 1.62
C GLU A 25 -9.58 4.22 3.09
N HIS A 26 -8.47 3.59 3.46
CA HIS A 26 -8.01 3.56 4.85
C HIS A 26 -6.97 4.62 5.20
N VAL A 27 -6.42 5.37 4.23
CA VAL A 27 -5.36 6.35 4.46
C VAL A 27 -5.82 7.74 4.00
N SER A 28 -6.11 8.64 4.94
CA SER A 28 -6.54 10.02 4.64
C SER A 28 -5.41 10.94 4.15
N SER A 29 -4.16 10.57 4.37
CA SER A 29 -3.00 11.42 4.06
C SER A 29 -2.64 11.37 2.57
N THR A 30 -3.09 12.37 1.82
CA THR A 30 -2.79 12.54 0.40
C THR A 30 -1.30 12.54 0.08
N GLU A 31 -0.46 13.09 0.96
CA GLU A 31 1.00 13.09 0.81
C GLU A 31 1.63 11.70 0.88
N LEU A 32 1.01 10.75 1.59
CA LEU A 32 1.46 9.35 1.64
C LEU A 32 1.04 8.58 0.38
N LEU A 33 -0.03 9.02 -0.27
CA LEU A 33 -0.60 8.37 -1.45
C LEU A 33 0.05 8.83 -2.77
N ARG A 34 0.88 9.88 -2.74
CA ARG A 34 1.58 10.40 -3.91
C ARG A 34 2.69 9.46 -4.38
N GLY A 35 2.74 9.25 -5.69
CA GLY A 35 3.85 8.60 -6.38
C GLY A 35 3.43 7.35 -7.15
N PRO A 36 4.40 6.67 -7.77
CA PRO A 36 4.15 5.42 -8.45
C PRO A 36 3.81 4.31 -7.45
N TRP A 37 2.95 3.38 -7.89
CA TRP A 37 2.55 2.20 -7.13
C TRP A 37 2.85 0.95 -7.93
N PHE A 38 3.37 -0.07 -7.25
CA PHE A 38 3.72 -1.35 -7.84
C PHE A 38 2.97 -2.45 -7.10
N SER A 39 2.30 -3.33 -7.84
CA SER A 39 1.71 -4.54 -7.28
C SER A 39 2.57 -5.74 -7.65
N GLN A 40 2.78 -6.65 -6.69
CA GLN A 40 3.31 -7.97 -6.99
C GLN A 40 2.16 -8.97 -6.95
N SER A 41 1.93 -9.64 -8.07
CA SER A 41 0.71 -10.37 -8.43
C SER A 41 0.30 -11.53 -7.50
N ASN A 42 1.10 -11.84 -6.48
CA ASN A 42 1.01 -13.10 -5.76
C ASN A 42 0.75 -12.93 -4.24
N GLU A 43 0.89 -11.73 -3.68
CA GLU A 43 1.05 -11.57 -2.21
C GLU A 43 0.18 -10.48 -1.56
N ARG A 44 -0.91 -10.00 -2.20
CA ARG A 44 -1.78 -8.93 -1.65
C ARG A 44 -1.00 -7.70 -1.15
N ARG A 45 0.14 -7.44 -1.77
CA ARG A 45 1.07 -6.38 -1.37
C ARG A 45 1.23 -5.34 -2.45
N LEU A 46 1.33 -4.11 -2.01
CA LEU A 46 1.72 -2.98 -2.85
C LEU A 46 3.05 -2.42 -2.36
N MET A 47 3.78 -1.79 -3.27
CA MET A 47 4.95 -0.99 -2.96
C MET A 47 4.72 0.41 -3.49
N ASP A 48 4.93 1.42 -2.64
CA ASP A 48 4.88 2.82 -3.05
C ASP A 48 6.22 3.31 -3.60
N GLY A 49 6.24 4.53 -4.15
CA GLY A 49 7.45 5.15 -4.69
C GLY A 49 8.55 5.45 -3.66
N ARG A 50 8.28 5.26 -2.36
CA ARG A 50 9.27 5.39 -1.27
C ARG A 50 9.77 4.03 -0.78
N ALA A 51 9.44 2.95 -1.51
CA ALA A 51 9.75 1.57 -1.16
C ALA A 51 9.12 1.09 0.15
N ASN A 52 8.04 1.73 0.62
CA ASN A 52 7.24 1.14 1.70
C ASN A 52 6.39 0.01 1.12
N VAL A 53 6.25 -1.05 1.88
CA VAL A 53 5.37 -2.17 1.53
C VAL A 53 4.05 -2.02 2.25
N TRP A 54 2.96 -2.14 1.51
CA TRP A 54 1.61 -2.03 2.01
C TRP A 54 0.92 -3.38 1.96
N PHE A 55 0.28 -3.76 3.06
CA PHE A 55 -0.51 -4.98 3.20
C PHE A 55 -1.96 -4.61 3.48
N VAL A 56 -2.88 -5.19 2.72
CA VAL A 56 -4.31 -5.10 3.00
C VAL A 56 -4.69 -6.33 3.83
N ALA A 57 -5.30 -6.12 4.99
CA ALA A 57 -5.78 -7.23 5.82
C ALA A 57 -6.81 -8.07 5.07
N ASP A 58 -6.90 -9.37 5.39
CA ASP A 58 -7.81 -10.29 4.70
C ASP A 58 -9.29 -9.89 4.81
N ASP A 59 -9.65 -9.24 5.93
CA ASP A 59 -10.99 -8.69 6.18
C ASP A 59 -11.23 -7.31 5.54
N ARG A 60 -10.19 -6.73 4.93
CA ARG A 60 -10.17 -5.38 4.34
C ARG A 60 -10.65 -4.29 5.28
N LYS A 61 -10.42 -4.43 6.59
CA LYS A 61 -10.77 -3.38 7.58
C LYS A 61 -9.59 -2.53 7.98
N SER A 62 -8.39 -2.91 7.57
CA SER A 62 -7.18 -2.19 7.90
C SER A 62 -6.10 -2.42 6.85
N VAL A 63 -5.16 -1.48 6.81
CA VAL A 63 -3.96 -1.58 5.99
C VAL A 63 -2.73 -1.33 6.84
N GLN A 64 -1.66 -2.06 6.56
CA GLN A 64 -0.38 -1.90 7.23
C GLN A 64 0.64 -1.36 6.25
N ARG A 65 1.33 -0.28 6.62
CA ARG A 65 2.52 0.22 5.93
C ARG A 65 3.75 -0.23 6.68
N VAL A 66 4.67 -0.89 5.97
CA VAL A 66 5.98 -1.29 6.47
C VAL A 66 7.04 -0.41 5.82
N SER A 67 7.79 0.31 6.65
CA SER A 67 8.89 1.20 6.26
C SER A 67 10.19 0.65 6.81
N LEU A 68 11.13 0.28 5.94
CA LEU A 68 12.47 -0.15 6.35
C LEU A 68 13.27 1.05 6.85
N LEU A 69 13.81 0.96 8.06
CA LEU A 69 14.62 2.01 8.65
C LEU A 69 16.09 1.80 8.28
N LEU A 70 16.77 2.89 7.91
CA LEU A 70 18.19 2.89 7.56
C LEU A 70 19.11 2.79 8.80
N CYS A 71 18.66 2.10 9.85
CA CYS A 71 19.48 1.88 11.05
C CYS A 71 20.36 0.63 10.88
N PRO A 72 21.56 0.61 11.51
CA PRO A 72 22.40 -0.59 11.56
C PRO A 72 21.71 -1.83 12.18
N CYS A 73 20.65 -1.59 12.97
CA CYS A 73 19.84 -2.60 13.62
C CYS A 73 18.87 -3.36 12.70
N SER A 74 18.74 -2.96 11.42
CA SER A 74 17.76 -3.51 10.48
C SER A 74 16.34 -3.46 11.01
N CYS A 75 15.94 -2.32 11.59
CA CYS A 75 14.58 -2.13 12.07
C CYS A 75 13.61 -1.80 10.93
N ALA A 76 12.34 -2.10 11.16
CA ALA A 76 11.21 -1.63 10.37
C ALA A 76 10.23 -0.89 11.27
N GLU A 77 9.57 0.12 10.71
CA GLU A 77 8.36 0.70 11.27
C GLU A 77 7.15 0.04 10.59
N VAL A 78 6.20 -0.43 11.39
CA VAL A 78 4.90 -0.89 10.94
C VAL A 78 3.85 0.09 11.44
N THR A 79 3.17 0.75 10.52
CA THR A 79 2.05 1.65 10.82
C THR A 79 0.76 1.01 10.33
N THR A 80 -0.24 0.88 11.21
CA THR A 80 -1.57 0.37 10.85
C THR A 80 -2.54 1.51 10.72
N TYR A 81 -3.31 1.51 9.64
CA TYR A 81 -4.40 2.44 9.38
C TYR A 81 -5.73 1.69 9.32
N ALA A 82 -6.78 2.31 9.84
CA ALA A 82 -8.16 1.87 9.70
C ALA A 82 -9.04 3.12 9.61
N ASP A 83 -10.09 3.08 8.78
CA ASP A 83 -11.06 4.17 8.62
C ASP A 83 -10.44 5.58 8.46
N GLY A 84 -9.37 5.68 7.68
CA GLY A 84 -8.71 6.95 7.37
C GLY A 84 -7.75 7.46 8.46
N ILE A 85 -7.63 6.78 9.60
CA ILE A 85 -6.77 7.19 10.72
C ILE A 85 -5.66 6.19 10.99
N GLU A 86 -4.53 6.69 11.49
CA GLU A 86 -3.49 5.84 12.06
C GLU A 86 -3.96 5.31 13.43
N VAL A 87 -4.00 3.98 13.57
CA VAL A 87 -4.45 3.33 14.80
C VAL A 87 -3.30 2.74 15.62
N SER A 88 -2.17 2.43 14.98
CA SER A 88 -0.98 1.98 15.68
C SER A 88 0.29 2.23 14.88
N ARG A 89 1.41 2.38 15.59
CA ARG A 89 2.75 2.48 15.04
C ARG A 89 3.73 1.76 15.94
N VAL A 90 4.47 0.82 15.37
CA VAL A 90 5.42 -0.01 16.11
C VAL A 90 6.74 -0.06 15.36
N VAL A 91 7.85 0.09 16.08
CA VAL A 91 9.19 -0.09 15.54
C VAL A 91 9.80 -1.34 16.15
N GLY A 92 10.34 -2.21 15.29
CA GLY A 92 10.95 -3.46 15.71
C GLY A 92 12.00 -3.94 14.71
N ARG A 93 12.74 -4.98 15.07
CA ARG A 93 13.68 -5.61 14.15
C ARG A 93 12.92 -6.27 13.00
N ALA A 94 13.34 -6.04 11.76
CA ALA A 94 12.82 -6.78 10.61
C ALA A 94 13.22 -8.26 10.76
N ALA A 95 12.24 -9.15 10.62
CA ALA A 95 12.41 -10.60 10.74
C ALA A 95 13.08 -11.22 9.51
#